data_AF-A0A6P4CJR1-F1
#
_entry.id   AF-A0A6P4CJR1-F1
#
_cell.length_a   1.000
_cell.length_b   1.000
_cell.length_c   1.000
_cell.angle_alpha   90.00
_cell.angle_beta   90.00
_cell.angle_gamma   90.00
#
_symmetry.space_group_name_H-M   'P 1'
#
loop_
_entity.id
_entity.type
_entity.pdbx_description
1 polymer ?
#
loop_
_entity_poly.entity_id
_entity_poly.type
_entity_poly.pdbx_seq_one_letter_code
_entity_poly.pdbx_strand_id
1 'polypeptide(L)'
;MGFEYGKRTKVWCCRDMMGGFNHYVVVKFKDGVAVEELTEGLVKMISGIEHVKSFQWGKDIGGPDFLRQGFTHAFLMTFNGKEEFDAFQSHPNHVEFSKLFSPAVENILVLDFPPTIVKA
;
A
#
# COMPACT_ATOMS: atom_id res chain seq x y z
N MET A 1 13.32 35.82 42.68
CA MET A 1 13.84 36.17 41.33
C MET A 1 14.75 35.02 40.92
N GLY A 2 14.43 34.08 40.04
CA GLY A 2 13.41 33.96 39.01
C GLY A 2 14.08 33.12 37.91
N PHE A 3 13.95 31.79 37.98
CA PHE A 3 14.44 30.88 36.95
C PHE A 3 13.46 30.95 35.77
N GLU A 4 13.93 31.35 34.58
CA GLU A 4 13.12 31.36 33.37
C GLU A 4 13.59 30.30 32.37
N TYR A 5 12.60 29.50 31.96
CA TYR A 5 12.63 28.37 31.05
C TYR A 5 12.77 28.78 29.58
N GLY A 6 13.57 28.02 28.84
CA GLY A 6 13.22 27.49 27.52
C GLY A 6 13.30 28.39 26.29
N LYS A 7 14.10 27.96 25.29
CA LYS A 7 13.72 28.10 23.88
C LYS A 7 14.03 26.80 23.12
N ARG A 8 12.92 26.08 22.90
CA ARG A 8 12.66 24.99 21.95
C ARG A 8 13.52 25.08 20.68
N THR A 9 14.11 23.93 20.34
CA THR A 9 14.71 23.62 19.05
C THR A 9 13.71 23.89 17.92
N LYS A 10 14.09 24.77 17.00
CA LYS A 10 13.39 24.97 15.73
C LYS A 10 13.71 23.78 14.82
N VAL A 11 12.93 22.71 14.92
CA VAL A 11 12.77 21.75 13.82
C VAL A 11 11.92 22.47 12.77
N TRP A 12 12.60 23.04 11.77
CA TRP A 12 11.94 23.66 10.63
C TRP A 12 11.26 22.59 9.78
N CYS A 13 9.94 22.57 9.86
CA CYS A 13 9.04 22.38 8.72
C CYS A 13 9.24 21.09 7.90
N CYS A 14 8.97 19.94 8.53
CA CYS A 14 8.07 19.01 7.83
C CYS A 14 6.73 19.71 7.83
N ARG A 15 6.46 20.44 6.75
CA ARG A 15 5.10 20.84 6.39
C ARG A 15 4.24 19.60 6.61
N ASP A 16 3.20 19.74 7.43
CA ASP A 16 2.10 18.80 7.53
C ASP A 16 1.60 18.50 6.10
N MET A 17 2.18 17.50 5.45
CA MET A 17 1.53 16.82 4.35
C MET A 17 0.48 16.00 5.06
N MET A 18 -0.78 16.44 4.97
CA MET A 18 -1.96 15.67 5.33
C MET A 18 -1.67 14.18 5.10
N GLY A 19 -1.57 13.44 6.20
CA GLY A 19 -0.76 12.24 6.29
C GLY A 19 -1.20 11.19 5.28
N GLY A 20 -0.37 10.95 4.27
CA GLY A 20 -0.63 9.89 3.29
C GLY A 20 -0.82 8.54 3.99
N PHE A 21 -1.45 7.60 3.30
CA PHE A 21 -1.61 6.25 3.82
C PHE A 21 -1.14 5.26 2.77
N ASN A 22 -0.23 4.37 3.14
CA ASN A 22 0.26 3.33 2.25
C ASN A 22 -0.37 2.00 2.62
N HIS A 23 -0.87 1.32 1.59
CA HIS A 23 -1.34 -0.05 1.64
C HIS A 23 -0.41 -0.89 0.77
N TYR A 24 0.42 -1.69 1.42
CA TYR A 24 1.40 -2.54 0.76
C TYR A 24 0.99 -4.01 0.90
N VAL A 25 0.74 -4.66 -0.23
CA VAL A 25 0.30 -6.06 -0.30
C VAL A 25 1.34 -6.86 -1.04
N VAL A 26 1.85 -7.90 -0.40
CA VAL A 26 2.76 -8.87 -0.99
C VAL A 26 2.05 -10.21 -1.03
N VAL A 27 2.02 -10.85 -2.20
CA VAL A 27 1.28 -12.10 -2.39
C VAL A 27 2.13 -13.19 -3.01
N LYS A 28 1.76 -14.41 -2.64
CA LYS A 28 2.08 -15.63 -3.35
C LYS A 28 0.80 -16.12 -4.01
N PHE A 29 0.76 -16.17 -5.33
CA PHE A 29 -0.35 -16.78 -6.06
C PHE A 29 -0.23 -18.31 -6.06
N LYS A 30 -1.37 -18.99 -6.17
CA LYS A 30 -1.42 -20.44 -6.42
C LYS A 30 -0.96 -20.75 -7.84
N ASP A 31 -0.47 -21.97 -8.04
CA ASP A 31 -0.11 -22.47 -9.37
C ASP A 31 -1.34 -22.55 -10.28
N GLY A 32 -1.16 -22.20 -11.57
CA GLY A 32 -2.23 -22.25 -12.58
C GLY A 32 -3.17 -21.04 -12.59
N VAL A 33 -2.89 -20.01 -11.79
CA VAL A 33 -3.61 -18.73 -11.81
C VAL A 33 -3.12 -17.87 -12.98
N ALA A 34 -4.06 -17.27 -13.72
CA ALA A 34 -3.75 -16.23 -14.72
C ALA A 34 -3.45 -14.89 -14.02
N VAL A 35 -2.22 -14.74 -13.54
CA VAL A 35 -1.80 -13.56 -12.76
C VAL A 35 -1.86 -12.27 -13.58
N GLU A 36 -1.56 -12.37 -14.88
CA GLU A 36 -1.64 -11.26 -15.82
C GLU A 36 -3.08 -10.74 -15.93
N GLU A 37 -4.06 -11.63 -16.14
CA GLU A 37 -5.48 -11.26 -16.21
C GLU A 37 -6.00 -10.66 -14.89
N LEU A 38 -5.60 -11.24 -13.75
CA LEU A 38 -5.93 -10.68 -12.43
C LEU A 38 -5.37 -9.27 -12.28
N THR A 39 -4.14 -9.06 -12.73
CA THR A 39 -3.49 -7.76 -12.57
C THR A 39 -4.06 -6.71 -13.50
N GLU A 40 -4.43 -7.07 -14.72
CA GLU A 40 -5.20 -6.20 -15.61
C GLU A 40 -6.54 -5.80 -15.00
N GLY A 41 -7.25 -6.76 -14.39
CA GLY A 41 -8.47 -6.50 -13.64
C GLY A 41 -8.25 -5.53 -12.47
N LEU A 42 -7.14 -5.69 -11.75
CA LEU A 42 -6.77 -4.81 -10.63
C LEU A 42 -6.48 -3.38 -11.10
N VAL A 43 -5.70 -3.21 -12.18
CA VAL A 43 -5.41 -1.90 -12.78
C VAL A 43 -6.69 -1.21 -13.25
N LYS A 44 -7.59 -1.96 -13.91
CA LYS A 44 -8.88 -1.44 -14.37
C LYS A 44 -9.79 -1.01 -13.21
N MET A 45 -9.82 -1.81 -12.13
CA MET A 45 -10.59 -1.50 -10.93
C MET A 45 -10.09 -0.21 -10.27
N ILE A 46 -8.77 -0.09 -10.09
CA ILE A 46 -8.15 1.09 -9.48
C ILE A 46 -8.34 2.35 -10.33
N SER A 47 -8.28 2.21 -11.66
CA SER A 47 -8.55 3.33 -12.57
C SER A 47 -9.97 3.88 -12.44
N GLY A 48 -10.90 3.10 -11.88
CA GLY A 48 -12.27 3.54 -11.59
C GLY A 48 -12.49 4.10 -10.18
N ILE A 49 -11.47 4.17 -9.33
CA ILE A 49 -11.59 4.66 -7.95
C ILE A 49 -10.76 5.94 -7.77
N GLU A 50 -11.43 7.07 -7.59
CA GLU A 50 -10.79 8.39 -7.44
C GLU A 50 -9.94 8.53 -6.16
N HIS A 51 -10.18 7.69 -5.14
CA HIS A 51 -9.48 7.76 -3.85
C HIS A 51 -8.03 7.26 -3.89
N VAL A 52 -7.62 6.54 -4.94
CA VAL A 52 -6.26 6.01 -5.04
C VAL A 52 -5.34 7.07 -5.66
N LYS A 53 -4.41 7.60 -4.86
CA LYS A 53 -3.47 8.64 -5.32
C LYS A 53 -2.42 8.08 -6.27
N SER A 54 -1.87 6.93 -5.94
CA SER A 54 -0.92 6.22 -6.79
C SER A 54 -1.01 4.73 -6.57
N PHE A 55 -0.86 3.98 -7.64
CA PHE A 55 -0.80 2.53 -7.61
C PHE A 55 0.44 2.05 -8.34
N GLN A 56 1.21 1.20 -7.68
CA GLN A 56 2.39 0.55 -8.23
C GLN A 56 2.28 -0.95 -7.98
N TRP A 57 2.72 -1.75 -8.93
CA TRP A 57 2.77 -3.20 -8.75
C TRP A 57 3.90 -3.79 -9.55
N GLY A 58 4.32 -4.99 -9.18
CA GLY A 58 5.34 -5.72 -9.93
C GLY A 58 5.51 -7.15 -9.47
N LYS A 59 6.08 -7.95 -10.36
CA LYS A 59 6.62 -9.26 -10.03
C LYS A 59 8.02 -9.08 -9.45
N ASP A 60 8.31 -9.80 -8.38
CA ASP A 60 9.64 -9.80 -7.80
C ASP A 60 10.64 -10.54 -8.71
N ILE A 61 11.67 -9.81 -9.14
CA ILE A 61 12.73 -10.26 -10.04
C ILE A 61 14.11 -10.29 -9.34
N GLY A 62 14.18 -9.96 -8.05
CA GLY A 62 15.44 -9.71 -7.36
C GLY A 62 15.61 -10.49 -6.06
N GLY A 63 16.85 -10.50 -5.56
CA GLY A 63 17.19 -11.02 -4.24
C GLY A 63 17.35 -12.55 -4.14
N PRO A 64 17.90 -13.05 -3.03
CA PRO A 64 18.06 -14.49 -2.80
C PRO A 64 16.73 -15.18 -2.52
N ASP A 65 16.50 -16.35 -3.13
CA ASP A 65 15.24 -17.11 -3.01
C ASP A 65 14.83 -17.41 -1.55
N PHE A 66 15.79 -17.63 -0.65
CA PHE A 66 15.52 -17.93 0.75
C PHE A 66 14.89 -16.76 1.55
N LEU A 67 15.07 -15.51 1.10
CA LEU A 67 14.47 -14.33 1.73
C LEU A 67 13.07 -14.03 1.21
N ARG A 68 12.71 -14.56 0.03
CA ARG A 68 11.43 -14.29 -0.63
C ARG A 68 10.25 -14.97 0.08
N GLN A 69 10.51 -16.01 0.89
CA GLN A 69 9.47 -16.80 1.57
C GLN A 69 8.35 -17.28 0.63
N GLY A 70 8.67 -17.46 -0.66
CA GLY A 70 7.72 -17.85 -1.70
C GLY A 70 6.80 -16.73 -2.22
N PHE A 71 6.93 -15.48 -1.75
CA PHE A 71 6.20 -14.35 -2.32
C PHE A 71 6.70 -14.01 -3.74
N THR A 72 5.76 -13.67 -4.62
CA THR A 72 6.04 -13.49 -6.05
C THR A 72 5.69 -12.10 -6.56
N HIS A 73 4.69 -11.44 -5.98
CA HIS A 73 4.21 -10.14 -6.45
C HIS A 73 4.02 -9.17 -5.30
N ALA A 74 4.22 -7.88 -5.59
CA ALA A 74 4.03 -6.78 -4.67
C ALA A 74 3.11 -5.72 -5.30
N PHE A 75 2.24 -5.16 -4.49
CA PHE A 75 1.29 -4.11 -4.83
C PHE A 75 1.39 -3.01 -3.77
N LEU A 76 1.56 -1.77 -4.19
CA LEU A 76 1.63 -0.60 -3.33
C LEU A 76 0.60 0.42 -3.77
N MET A 77 -0.36 0.70 -2.90
CA MET A 77 -1.32 1.78 -3.07
C MET A 77 -0.99 2.89 -2.08
N THR A 78 -1.07 4.13 -2.56
CA THR A 78 -0.98 5.31 -1.70
C THR A 78 -2.29 6.08 -1.78
N PHE A 79 -2.77 6.52 -0.63
CA PHE A 79 -3.96 7.34 -0.44
C PHE A 79 -3.56 8.68 0.20
N ASN A 80 -4.42 9.70 0.13
CA ASN A 80 -4.18 10.97 0.82
C ASN A 80 -4.36 10.87 2.33
N GLY A 81 -5.06 9.83 2.81
CA GLY A 81 -5.22 9.56 4.23
C GLY A 81 -5.98 8.27 4.53
N LYS A 82 -6.16 7.99 5.81
CA LYS A 82 -6.84 6.76 6.27
C LYS A 82 -8.32 6.72 5.85
N GLU A 83 -9.00 7.86 5.81
CA GLU A 83 -10.43 7.92 5.42
C GLU A 83 -10.65 7.46 3.97
N GLU A 84 -9.77 7.86 3.06
CA GLU A 84 -9.80 7.40 1.66
C GLU A 84 -9.49 5.91 1.53
N PHE A 85 -8.59 5.39 2.37
CA PHE A 85 -8.31 3.96 2.44
C PHE A 85 -9.52 3.17 2.95
N ASP A 86 -10.19 3.65 4.00
CA ASP A 86 -11.41 3.02 4.54
C ASP A 86 -12.55 3.06 3.49
N ALA A 87 -12.68 4.17 2.75
CA ALA A 87 -13.62 4.28 1.63
C ALA A 87 -13.27 3.31 0.49
N PHE A 88 -11.99 3.17 0.13
CA PHE A 88 -11.53 2.20 -0.85
C PHE A 88 -11.85 0.75 -0.42
N GLN A 89 -11.60 0.39 0.83
CA GLN A 89 -11.88 -0.95 1.33
C GLN A 89 -13.36 -1.33 1.24
N SER A 90 -14.25 -0.38 1.53
CA SER A 90 -15.70 -0.57 1.49
C SER A 90 -16.32 -0.36 0.11
N HIS A 91 -15.53 0.07 -0.87
CA HIS A 91 -16.00 0.29 -2.23
C HIS A 91 -16.48 -1.02 -2.89
N PRO A 92 -17.67 -1.06 -3.52
CA PRO A 92 -18.21 -2.27 -4.14
C PRO A 92 -17.24 -2.97 -5.09
N ASN A 93 -16.56 -2.20 -5.95
CA ASN A 93 -15.57 -2.75 -6.88
C ASN A 93 -14.40 -3.45 -6.17
N HIS A 94 -13.93 -2.91 -5.03
CA HIS A 94 -12.87 -3.54 -4.25
C HIS A 94 -13.38 -4.83 -3.60
N VAL A 95 -14.59 -4.82 -3.03
CA VAL A 95 -15.21 -5.99 -2.40
C VAL A 95 -15.43 -7.11 -3.42
N GLU A 96 -15.91 -6.79 -4.62
CA GLU A 96 -16.11 -7.76 -5.70
C GLU A 96 -14.78 -8.32 -6.19
N PHE A 97 -13.77 -7.46 -6.40
CA PHE A 97 -12.45 -7.91 -6.81
C PHE A 97 -11.76 -8.77 -5.75
N SER A 98 -11.94 -8.44 -4.47
CA SER A 98 -11.41 -9.23 -3.34
C SER A 98 -11.93 -10.68 -3.34
N LYS A 99 -13.18 -10.91 -3.77
CA LYS A 99 -13.74 -12.26 -3.93
C LYS A 99 -13.10 -13.06 -5.06
N LEU A 100 -12.60 -12.40 -6.10
CA LEU A 100 -11.87 -13.02 -7.21
C LEU A 100 -10.40 -13.23 -6.85
N PHE A 101 -9.82 -12.28 -6.13
CA PHE A 101 -8.40 -12.27 -5.76
C PHE A 101 -8.09 -13.28 -4.64
N SER A 102 -8.91 -13.33 -3.58
CA SER A 102 -8.65 -14.19 -2.42
C SER A 102 -8.52 -15.69 -2.75
N PRO A 103 -9.35 -16.29 -3.63
CA PRO A 103 -9.19 -17.70 -4.03
C PRO A 103 -7.91 -17.99 -4.81
N ALA A 104 -7.40 -17.00 -5.54
CA ALA A 104 -6.20 -17.12 -6.37
C ALA A 104 -4.89 -16.98 -5.56
N VAL A 105 -4.97 -16.43 -4.35
CA VAL A 105 -3.83 -16.21 -3.48
C VAL A 105 -3.60 -17.42 -2.57
N GLU A 106 -2.35 -17.88 -2.48
CA GLU A 106 -1.89 -18.90 -1.55
C GLU A 106 -1.49 -18.27 -0.22
N ASN A 107 -0.65 -17.23 -0.25
CA ASN A 107 -0.25 -16.47 0.93
C ASN A 107 -0.35 -14.97 0.65
N ILE A 108 -0.78 -14.22 1.66
CA ILE A 108 -0.92 -12.77 1.60
C ILE A 108 -0.26 -12.12 2.82
N LEU A 109 0.48 -11.05 2.59
CA LEU A 109 1.03 -10.18 3.62
C LEU A 109 0.58 -8.75 3.30
N VAL A 110 -0.05 -8.09 4.27
CA VAL A 110 -0.57 -6.73 4.12
C VAL A 110 0.07 -5.86 5.18
N LEU A 111 0.60 -4.71 4.77
CA LEU A 111 1.17 -3.69 5.62
C LEU A 111 0.49 -2.36 5.32
N ASP A 112 -0.22 -1.85 6.32
CA ASP A 112 -0.94 -0.58 6.28
C ASP A 112 -0.27 0.40 7.22
N PHE A 113 0.25 1.50 6.68
CA PHE A 113 1.00 2.45 7.48
C PHE A 113 0.99 3.88 6.93
N PRO A 114 0.99 4.89 7.80
CA PRO A 114 1.33 6.25 7.40
C PRO A 114 2.83 6.34 7.06
N PRO A 115 3.23 6.86 5.89
CA PRO A 115 4.63 6.97 5.55
C PRO A 115 5.31 8.07 6.38
N THR A 116 6.45 7.74 6.99
CA THR A 116 7.37 8.73 7.53
C THR A 116 8.44 9.00 6.47
N ILE A 117 8.32 10.13 5.77
CA ILE A 117 9.26 10.51 4.71
C ILE A 117 10.46 11.22 5.33
N VAL A 118 11.61 10.55 5.32
CA VAL A 118 12.90 11.14 5.67
C VAL A 118 13.68 11.43 4.39
N LYS A 119 14.40 12.56 4.34
CA LYS A 119 15.31 12.84 3.22
C LYS A 119 16.47 11.83 3.30
N ALA A 120 16.78 11.22 2.16
CA ALA A 120 17.97 10.38 1.99
C ALA A 120 19.24 11.23 1.94
#